data_AF-A0A1H7ZLT7-F1
#
_entry.id   AF-A0A1H7ZLT7-F1
#
_cell.length_a   1.000
_cell.length_b   1.000
_cell.length_c   1.000
_cell.angle_alpha   90.00
_cell.angle_beta   90.00
_cell.angle_gamma   90.00
#
_symmetry.space_group_name_H-M   'P 1'
#
loop_
_entity.id
_entity.type
_entity.pdbx_description
1 polymer ?
#
loop_
_entity_poly.entity_id
_entity_poly.type
_entity_poly.pdbx_seq_one_letter_code
_entity_poly.pdbx_strand_id
1 'polypeptide(L)'
;MGRPASSGLSAPARRQQEIDALRALLLAAPADLPGLAPAVASRLGVERLAAIVSGTRERLGGFIEVTDGPQGLLLTGPRGAVLAWAHTSGDGTLTGLMISPELRRDGRRPRVRVAPAVRQGVGRLLWSALAVFWAQSGWTASTRVDQAAALAALASLAVLVEGFAPAAAAQPRWFRRPLQAVFAVGLASVVRAPALPNGTIGADLVVGVAALLSLCSLLLRARRHRWGDPATLLASPLRGSWYVVQGGGRGINHHLGIPEQRGAVDLVQVGAHGTLRSRTRAGNPQGPERYRAFGAPIHSPCDGVVTTVVDGLEDQTPGLIRYGPPYGNHVVIDTGAERVTLAHLRPGTVQVAPGDRVTTGQLLAEVGNSGNSTEPHLHLQAERDGLGLDLHFAGDPRPLHRGRTLTG
;
A
#
# COMPACT_ATOMS: atom_id res chain seq x y z
N MET A 1 -2.57 20.36 24.98
CA MET A 1 -4.01 20.15 24.72
C MET A 1 -4.31 18.67 24.89
N GLY A 2 -5.32 18.30 25.66
CA GLY A 2 -5.61 16.91 26.04
C GLY A 2 -5.89 16.00 24.83
N ARG A 3 -5.54 14.73 24.95
CA ARG A 3 -5.85 13.68 23.96
C ARG A 3 -7.35 13.72 23.65
N PRO A 4 -7.79 13.79 22.38
CA PRO A 4 -9.20 13.63 22.08
C PRO A 4 -9.62 12.24 22.55
N ALA A 5 -10.53 12.19 23.51
CA ALA A 5 -11.09 10.94 24.00
C ALA A 5 -11.67 10.17 22.81
N SER A 6 -11.30 8.89 22.67
CA SER A 6 -12.00 7.98 21.75
C SER A 6 -13.49 8.10 22.05
N SER A 7 -14.31 8.43 21.06
CA SER A 7 -15.69 8.89 21.26
C SER A 7 -16.65 7.89 21.94
N GLY A 8 -16.18 6.71 22.39
CA GLY A 8 -17.01 5.66 22.99
C GLY A 8 -18.04 5.04 22.03
N LEU A 9 -18.27 5.67 20.87
CA LEU A 9 -19.20 5.25 19.85
C LEU A 9 -18.68 4.03 19.10
N SER A 10 -19.58 3.09 18.82
CA SER A 10 -19.35 2.01 17.87
C SER A 10 -19.06 2.58 16.47
N ALA A 11 -18.33 1.81 15.64
CA ALA A 11 -18.01 2.24 14.29
C ALA A 11 -19.25 2.64 13.45
N PRO A 12 -20.39 1.91 13.50
CA PRO A 12 -21.62 2.33 12.81
C PRO A 12 -22.20 3.65 13.34
N ALA A 13 -22.23 3.84 14.66
CA ALA A 13 -22.76 5.07 15.27
C ALA A 13 -21.91 6.29 14.89
N ARG A 14 -20.58 6.15 14.92
CA ARG A 14 -19.66 7.19 14.47
C ARG A 14 -19.81 7.47 12.98
N ARG A 15 -20.04 6.44 12.16
CA ARG A 15 -20.31 6.61 10.73
C ARG A 15 -21.57 7.44 10.49
N GLN A 16 -22.64 7.14 11.22
CA GLN A 16 -23.86 7.90 11.14
C GLN A 16 -23.64 9.36 11.54
N GLN A 17 -22.91 9.60 12.63
CA GLN A 17 -22.55 10.95 13.07
C GLN A 17 -21.81 11.75 12.00
N GLU A 18 -20.85 11.14 11.29
CA GLU A 18 -20.13 11.80 10.20
C GLU A 18 -21.00 12.07 8.96
N ILE A 19 -21.95 11.17 8.65
CA ILE A 19 -22.96 11.37 7.60
C ILE A 19 -23.82 12.59 7.94
N ASP A 20 -24.30 12.66 9.17
CA ASP A 20 -25.17 13.73 9.65
C ASP A 20 -24.42 15.08 9.68
N ALA A 21 -23.16 15.09 10.14
CA ALA A 21 -22.33 16.27 10.15
C ALA A 21 -22.03 16.81 8.73
N LEU A 22 -21.73 15.93 7.77
CA LEU A 22 -21.56 16.32 6.36
C LEU A 22 -22.85 16.85 5.75
N ARG A 23 -23.98 16.21 6.05
CA ARG A 23 -25.30 16.66 5.58
C ARG A 23 -25.59 18.07 6.11
N ALA A 24 -25.36 18.31 7.40
CA ALA A 24 -25.54 19.63 8.00
C ALA A 24 -24.65 20.69 7.33
N LEU A 25 -23.36 20.39 7.14
CA LEU A 25 -22.41 21.26 6.45
C LEU A 25 -22.86 21.59 5.01
N LEU A 26 -23.35 20.60 4.27
CA LEU A 26 -23.81 20.75 2.88
C LEU A 26 -25.20 21.37 2.74
N LEU A 27 -25.93 21.62 3.83
CA LEU A 27 -27.19 22.37 3.82
C LEU A 27 -27.07 23.78 4.41
N ALA A 28 -26.05 24.03 5.23
CA ALA A 28 -25.84 25.29 5.94
C ALA A 28 -25.61 26.51 5.04
N ALA A 29 -25.95 27.70 5.55
CA ALA A 29 -25.52 28.95 4.93
C ALA A 29 -24.02 29.20 5.19
N PRO A 30 -23.32 29.99 4.36
CA PRO A 30 -21.89 30.26 4.55
C PRO A 30 -21.54 30.80 5.94
N ALA A 31 -22.44 31.57 6.56
CA ALA A 31 -22.26 32.15 7.90
C ALA A 31 -22.22 31.09 9.02
N ASP A 32 -22.86 29.94 8.83
CA ASP A 32 -22.99 28.90 9.87
C ASP A 32 -21.84 27.87 9.81
N LEU A 33 -21.10 27.84 8.70
CA LEU A 33 -20.03 26.85 8.47
C LEU A 33 -18.95 26.82 9.57
N PRO A 34 -18.48 27.97 10.13
CA PRO A 34 -17.50 27.94 11.21
C PRO A 34 -18.02 27.27 12.48
N GLY A 35 -19.33 27.34 12.75
CA GLY A 35 -19.94 26.68 13.91
C GLY A 35 -20.02 25.16 13.75
N LEU A 36 -20.25 24.68 12.52
CA LEU A 36 -20.36 23.25 12.22
C LEU A 36 -18.99 22.56 12.10
N ALA A 37 -17.97 23.28 11.64
CA ALA A 37 -16.64 22.74 11.42
C ALA A 37 -15.53 23.71 11.88
N PRO A 38 -15.48 24.09 13.17
CA PRO A 38 -14.56 25.11 13.69
C PRO A 38 -13.09 24.74 13.46
N ALA A 39 -12.73 23.48 13.69
CA ALA A 39 -11.37 23.00 13.46
C ALA A 39 -10.99 23.04 11.97
N VAL A 40 -11.91 22.72 11.06
CA VAL A 40 -11.67 22.78 9.62
C VAL A 40 -11.57 24.23 9.14
N ALA A 41 -12.48 25.09 9.61
CA ALA A 41 -12.47 26.52 9.31
C ALA A 41 -11.18 27.20 9.77
N SER A 42 -10.68 26.85 10.97
CA SER A 42 -9.42 27.39 11.49
C SER A 42 -8.19 27.04 10.63
N ARG A 43 -8.19 25.86 9.99
CA ARG A 43 -7.09 25.38 9.15
C ARG A 43 -7.15 25.89 7.72
N LEU A 44 -8.36 25.96 7.14
CA LEU A 44 -8.55 26.31 5.73
C LEU A 44 -8.86 27.80 5.50
N GLY A 45 -9.37 28.48 6.52
CA GLY A 45 -10.05 29.75 6.38
C GLY A 45 -11.54 29.57 6.05
N VAL A 46 -12.39 30.45 6.58
CA VAL A 46 -13.86 30.40 6.42
C VAL A 46 -14.26 30.53 4.95
N GLU A 47 -13.66 31.46 4.22
CA GLU A 47 -13.96 31.68 2.79
C GLU A 47 -13.66 30.45 1.94
N ARG A 48 -12.52 29.78 2.20
CA ARG A 48 -12.13 28.58 1.49
C ARG A 48 -13.06 27.41 1.80
N LEU A 49 -13.47 27.26 3.07
CA LEU A 49 -14.48 26.28 3.45
C LEU A 49 -15.80 26.54 2.73
N ALA A 50 -16.27 27.80 2.68
CA ALA A 50 -17.47 28.19 1.96
C ALA A 50 -17.36 27.90 0.45
N ALA A 51 -16.22 28.20 -0.17
CA ALA A 51 -15.96 27.90 -1.58
C ALA A 51 -15.95 26.40 -1.87
N ILE A 52 -15.38 25.57 -0.98
CA ILE A 52 -15.42 24.10 -1.09
C ILE A 52 -16.86 23.60 -1.04
N VAL A 53 -17.67 24.10 -0.09
CA VAL A 53 -19.08 23.69 0.07
C VAL A 53 -19.90 24.13 -1.14
N SER A 54 -19.84 25.41 -1.53
CA SER A 54 -20.59 25.94 -2.70
C SER A 54 -20.18 25.23 -3.98
N GLY A 55 -18.87 25.15 -4.25
CA GLY A 55 -18.35 24.47 -5.44
C GLY A 55 -18.75 22.99 -5.48
N THR A 56 -18.89 22.33 -4.32
CA THR A 56 -19.39 20.94 -4.27
C THR A 56 -20.87 20.87 -4.63
N ARG A 57 -21.72 21.73 -4.06
CA ARG A 57 -23.15 21.82 -4.41
C ARG A 57 -23.33 22.12 -5.89
N GLU A 58 -22.55 23.07 -6.41
CA GLU A 58 -22.51 23.38 -7.82
C GLU A 58 -22.16 22.13 -8.61
N ARG A 59 -21.00 21.49 -8.42
CA ARG A 59 -20.60 20.28 -9.15
C ARG A 59 -21.68 19.20 -9.19
N LEU A 60 -22.40 19.01 -8.07
CA LEU A 60 -23.49 18.05 -7.95
C LEU A 60 -24.80 18.47 -8.63
N GLY A 61 -24.98 19.76 -8.96
CA GLY A 61 -26.23 20.33 -9.47
C GLY A 61 -27.29 20.51 -8.39
N GLY A 62 -26.85 20.74 -7.15
CA GLY A 62 -27.66 20.63 -5.95
C GLY A 62 -27.27 19.40 -5.14
N PHE A 63 -27.29 19.53 -3.82
CA PHE A 63 -27.03 18.43 -2.89
C PHE A 63 -28.35 17.72 -2.54
N ILE A 64 -28.35 16.38 -2.56
CA ILE A 64 -29.51 15.55 -2.21
C ILE A 64 -29.24 14.80 -0.90
N GLU A 65 -28.22 13.95 -0.86
CA GLU A 65 -27.93 13.12 0.30
C GLU A 65 -26.45 12.75 0.45
N VAL A 66 -26.12 12.23 1.64
CA VAL A 66 -24.86 11.57 1.95
C VAL A 66 -25.16 10.11 2.25
N THR A 67 -24.46 9.19 1.58
CA THR A 67 -24.54 7.74 1.82
C THR A 67 -23.17 7.15 2.13
N ASP A 68 -23.13 6.02 2.84
CA ASP A 68 -21.89 5.27 3.04
C ASP A 68 -21.75 4.17 1.97
N GLY A 69 -20.59 4.14 1.32
CA GLY A 69 -20.25 3.16 0.30
C GLY A 69 -18.89 2.49 0.50
N PRO A 70 -18.61 1.45 -0.32
CA PRO A 70 -17.36 0.68 -0.23
C PRO A 70 -16.11 1.47 -0.63
N GLN A 71 -16.26 2.71 -1.12
CA GLN A 71 -15.15 3.60 -1.49
C GLN A 71 -15.07 4.84 -0.59
N GLY A 72 -15.88 4.93 0.46
CA GLY A 72 -15.98 6.13 1.30
C GLY A 72 -17.40 6.69 1.32
N LEU A 73 -17.55 7.88 1.90
CA LEU A 73 -18.82 8.59 1.90
C LEU A 73 -19.09 9.13 0.49
N LEU A 74 -20.34 9.14 0.08
CA LEU A 74 -20.78 9.56 -1.24
C LEU A 74 -21.78 10.70 -1.10
N LEU A 75 -21.43 11.88 -1.62
CA LEU A 75 -22.34 13.02 -1.71
C LEU A 75 -23.01 12.95 -3.09
N THR A 76 -24.33 12.94 -3.14
CA THR A 76 -25.09 12.78 -4.40
C THR A 76 -25.91 14.02 -4.74
N GLY A 77 -26.12 14.21 -6.04
CA GLY A 77 -26.94 15.26 -6.61
C GLY A 77 -27.38 14.92 -8.04
N PRO A 78 -28.18 15.78 -8.68
CA PRO A 78 -28.72 15.51 -10.03
C PRO A 78 -27.66 15.25 -11.10
N ARG A 79 -26.46 15.81 -10.96
CA ARG A 79 -25.34 15.64 -11.93
C ARG A 79 -24.45 14.43 -11.64
N GLY A 80 -24.70 13.70 -10.56
CA GLY A 80 -23.93 12.51 -10.18
C GLY A 80 -23.49 12.55 -8.72
N ALA A 81 -22.30 12.02 -8.44
CA ALA A 81 -21.81 11.89 -7.07
C ALA A 81 -20.33 12.26 -6.91
N VAL A 82 -19.95 12.73 -5.72
CA VAL A 82 -18.55 12.97 -5.34
C VAL A 82 -18.20 12.15 -4.10
N LEU A 83 -16.96 11.66 -4.04
CA LEU A 83 -16.47 10.98 -2.83
C LEU A 83 -16.11 12.02 -1.76
N ALA A 84 -16.37 11.66 -0.51
CA ALA A 84 -16.02 12.46 0.64
C ALA A 84 -15.49 11.59 1.79
N TRP A 85 -14.79 12.27 2.67
CA TRP A 85 -14.37 11.76 3.96
C TRP A 85 -14.63 12.86 4.99
N ALA A 86 -15.07 12.45 6.17
CA ALA A 86 -15.23 13.33 7.31
C ALA A 86 -14.66 12.65 8.55
N HIS A 87 -14.46 13.45 9.59
CA HIS A 87 -14.19 12.98 10.91
C HIS A 87 -14.86 13.90 11.91
N THR A 88 -15.44 13.32 12.95
CA THR A 88 -16.12 14.05 14.03
C THR A 88 -15.47 13.77 15.37
N SER A 89 -15.45 14.78 16.24
CA SER A 89 -15.22 14.59 17.68
C SER A 89 -16.41 13.89 18.33
N GLY A 90 -16.28 13.48 19.60
CA GLY A 90 -17.34 12.74 20.30
C GLY A 90 -18.66 13.48 20.43
N ASP A 91 -18.63 14.82 20.44
CA ASP A 91 -19.79 15.72 20.41
C ASP A 91 -20.42 15.90 19.02
N GLY A 92 -19.86 15.28 17.98
CA GLY A 92 -20.34 15.37 16.61
C GLY A 92 -19.84 16.56 15.82
N THR A 93 -18.98 17.41 16.40
CA THR A 93 -18.37 18.53 15.67
C THR A 93 -17.39 18.03 14.61
N LEU A 94 -17.44 18.61 13.41
CA LEU A 94 -16.64 18.16 12.28
C LEU A 94 -15.19 18.66 12.41
N THR A 95 -14.26 17.72 12.58
CA THR A 95 -12.82 17.98 12.84
C THR A 95 -11.93 17.67 11.64
N GLY A 96 -12.44 16.92 10.66
CA GLY A 96 -11.76 16.60 9.41
C GLY A 96 -12.72 16.58 8.22
N LEU A 97 -12.27 17.07 7.07
CA LEU A 97 -13.04 17.13 5.84
C LEU A 97 -12.15 16.90 4.63
N MET A 98 -12.55 15.99 3.73
CA MET A 98 -12.02 15.90 2.38
C MET A 98 -13.19 15.66 1.42
N ILE A 99 -13.23 16.41 0.32
CA ILE A 99 -14.21 16.22 -0.75
C ILE A 99 -13.45 16.09 -2.06
N SER A 100 -13.72 15.05 -2.81
CA SER A 100 -13.07 14.83 -4.11
C SER A 100 -13.49 15.92 -5.09
N PRO A 101 -12.54 16.46 -5.89
CA PRO A 101 -12.88 17.38 -6.97
C PRO A 101 -13.59 16.66 -8.13
N GLU A 102 -13.49 15.34 -8.24
CA GLU A 102 -14.00 14.57 -9.36
C GLU A 102 -15.49 14.26 -9.24
N LEU A 103 -16.27 14.72 -10.22
CA LEU A 103 -17.69 14.36 -10.38
C LEU A 103 -17.82 12.99 -11.07
N ARG A 104 -18.49 12.05 -10.40
CA ARG A 104 -18.81 10.74 -10.94
C ARG A 104 -20.20 10.81 -11.57
N ARG A 105 -20.24 11.02 -12.88
CA ARG A 105 -21.47 11.18 -13.68
C ARG A 105 -22.25 9.89 -13.88
N ASP A 106 -21.61 8.75 -13.65
CA ASP A 106 -22.22 7.47 -13.94
C ASP A 106 -22.63 6.76 -12.65
N GLY A 107 -23.90 6.37 -12.59
CA GLY A 107 -24.35 5.15 -11.93
C GLY A 107 -23.77 3.91 -12.62
N ARG A 108 -22.46 3.93 -12.94
CA ARG A 108 -21.72 2.80 -13.50
C ARG A 108 -22.00 1.66 -12.55
N ARG A 109 -22.83 0.72 -13.01
CA ARG A 109 -23.09 -0.57 -12.36
C ARG A 109 -21.78 -1.00 -11.73
N PRO A 110 -21.74 -1.34 -10.44
CA PRO A 110 -20.49 -1.73 -9.81
C PRO A 110 -19.84 -2.74 -10.74
N ARG A 111 -18.68 -2.40 -11.33
CA ARG A 111 -17.89 -3.35 -12.11
C ARG A 111 -17.91 -4.62 -11.29
N VAL A 112 -18.36 -5.75 -11.86
CA VAL A 112 -18.45 -7.02 -11.13
C VAL A 112 -17.14 -7.18 -10.37
N ARG A 113 -17.20 -6.94 -9.05
CA ARG A 113 -15.99 -6.88 -8.24
C ARG A 113 -15.64 -8.32 -7.97
N VAL A 114 -14.79 -8.87 -8.82
CA VAL A 114 -14.14 -10.14 -8.54
C VAL A 114 -13.44 -9.95 -7.20
N ALA A 115 -13.90 -10.69 -6.19
CA ALA A 115 -13.36 -10.58 -4.84
C ALA A 115 -11.82 -10.70 -4.91
N PRO A 116 -11.05 -9.91 -4.14
CA PRO A 116 -9.59 -9.94 -4.20
C PRO A 116 -9.02 -11.35 -4.09
N ALA A 117 -9.65 -12.21 -3.28
CA ALA A 117 -9.30 -13.62 -3.14
C ALA A 117 -9.49 -14.42 -4.45
N VAL A 118 -10.58 -14.19 -5.19
CA VAL A 118 -10.83 -14.84 -6.49
C VAL A 118 -9.82 -14.36 -7.52
N ARG A 119 -9.57 -13.05 -7.60
CA ARG A 119 -8.55 -12.49 -8.52
C ARG A 119 -7.15 -13.06 -8.23
N GLN A 120 -6.78 -13.16 -6.95
CA GLN A 120 -5.53 -13.79 -6.54
C GLN A 120 -5.51 -15.28 -6.89
N GLY A 121 -6.62 -16.00 -6.67
CA GLY A 121 -6.76 -17.41 -7.02
C GLY A 121 -6.59 -17.67 -8.52
N VAL A 122 -7.26 -16.90 -9.37
CA VAL A 122 -7.13 -16.96 -10.84
C VAL A 122 -5.70 -16.66 -11.27
N GLY A 123 -5.08 -15.62 -10.71
CA GLY A 123 -3.67 -15.30 -11.00
C GLY A 123 -2.72 -16.45 -10.63
N ARG A 124 -2.90 -17.03 -9.44
CA ARG A 124 -2.12 -18.20 -8.98
C ARG A 124 -2.28 -19.41 -9.92
N LEU A 125 -3.52 -19.69 -10.35
CA LEU A 125 -3.81 -20.76 -11.30
C LEU A 125 -3.11 -20.51 -12.64
N LEU A 126 -3.25 -19.31 -13.19
CA LEU A 126 -2.62 -18.93 -14.46
C LEU A 126 -1.10 -19.08 -14.42
N TRP A 127 -0.45 -18.54 -13.38
CA TRP A 127 1.01 -18.67 -13.23
C TRP A 127 1.45 -20.11 -13.08
N SER A 128 0.68 -20.93 -12.35
CA SER A 128 0.98 -22.36 -12.19
C SER A 128 0.82 -23.11 -13.51
N ALA A 129 -0.25 -22.86 -14.25
CA ALA A 129 -0.49 -23.47 -15.55
C ALA A 129 0.61 -23.13 -16.56
N LEU A 130 1.02 -21.85 -16.63
CA LEU A 130 2.13 -21.42 -17.48
C LEU A 130 3.46 -22.05 -17.05
N ALA A 131 3.74 -22.14 -15.75
CA ALA A 131 4.97 -22.77 -15.26
C ALA A 131 5.00 -24.26 -15.60
N VAL A 132 3.90 -24.98 -15.41
CA VAL A 132 3.78 -26.41 -15.78
C VAL A 132 3.92 -26.59 -17.29
N PHE A 133 3.26 -25.76 -18.08
CA PHE A 133 3.36 -25.78 -19.54
C PHE A 133 4.80 -25.66 -20.00
N TRP A 134 5.52 -24.61 -19.57
CA TRP A 134 6.91 -24.41 -20.00
C TRP A 134 7.87 -25.45 -19.44
N ALA A 135 7.64 -25.95 -18.22
CA ALA A 135 8.40 -27.06 -17.67
C ALA A 135 8.21 -28.34 -18.51
N GLN A 136 6.98 -28.68 -18.86
CA GLN A 136 6.66 -29.82 -19.73
C GLN A 136 7.29 -29.64 -21.11
N SER A 137 7.19 -28.47 -21.72
CA SER A 137 7.82 -28.17 -23.02
C SER A 137 9.34 -28.40 -23.01
N GLY A 138 10.03 -28.10 -21.90
CA GLY A 138 11.45 -28.42 -21.75
C GLY A 138 11.73 -29.93 -21.71
N TRP A 139 10.86 -30.71 -21.06
CA TRP A 139 10.95 -32.17 -20.98
C TRP A 139 10.52 -32.90 -22.24
N THR A 140 9.66 -32.30 -23.08
CA THR A 140 9.17 -32.90 -24.33
C THR A 140 9.81 -32.30 -25.58
N ALA A 141 10.77 -31.38 -25.41
CA ALA A 141 11.53 -30.80 -26.50
C ALA A 141 12.20 -31.89 -27.36
N SER A 142 12.09 -31.71 -28.68
CA SER A 142 12.67 -32.62 -29.68
C SER A 142 14.07 -32.21 -30.10
N THR A 143 14.44 -30.95 -29.90
CA THR A 143 15.76 -30.40 -30.20
C THR A 143 16.33 -29.61 -29.03
N ARG A 144 17.65 -29.38 -29.02
CA ARG A 144 18.31 -28.50 -28.05
C ARG A 144 17.79 -27.06 -28.10
N VAL A 145 17.39 -26.58 -29.29
CA VAL A 145 16.89 -25.20 -29.46
C VAL A 145 15.49 -25.05 -28.86
N ASP A 146 14.58 -26.00 -29.10
CA ASP A 146 13.24 -25.97 -28.49
C ASP A 146 13.32 -26.05 -26.97
N GLN A 147 14.23 -26.88 -26.46
CA GLN A 147 14.50 -26.97 -25.04
C GLN A 147 15.00 -25.64 -24.47
N ALA A 148 15.97 -25.01 -25.14
CA ALA A 148 16.50 -23.71 -24.72
C ALA A 148 15.41 -22.62 -24.75
N ALA A 149 14.52 -22.62 -25.74
CA ALA A 149 13.40 -21.68 -25.84
C ALA A 149 12.42 -21.85 -24.67
N ALA A 150 12.04 -23.10 -24.37
CA ALA A 150 11.16 -23.41 -23.23
C ALA A 150 11.79 -23.00 -21.89
N LEU A 151 13.09 -23.28 -21.70
CA LEU A 151 13.83 -22.88 -20.50
C LEU A 151 13.93 -21.34 -20.36
N ALA A 152 14.16 -20.62 -21.46
CA ALA A 152 14.20 -19.15 -21.46
C ALA A 152 12.82 -18.55 -21.11
N ALA A 153 11.73 -19.11 -21.64
CA ALA A 153 10.37 -18.71 -21.28
C ALA A 153 10.03 -19.02 -19.82
N LEU A 154 10.40 -20.22 -19.32
CA LEU A 154 10.22 -20.61 -17.92
C LEU A 154 11.00 -19.68 -16.97
N ALA A 155 12.25 -19.37 -17.31
CA ALA A 155 13.08 -18.43 -16.54
C ALA A 155 12.50 -17.01 -16.55
N SER A 156 12.01 -16.54 -17.70
CA SER A 156 11.32 -15.25 -17.83
C SER A 156 10.10 -15.17 -16.90
N LEU A 157 9.30 -16.23 -16.89
CA LEU A 157 8.14 -16.35 -16.00
C LEU A 157 8.57 -16.34 -14.51
N ALA A 158 9.64 -17.05 -14.16
CA ALA A 158 10.18 -17.05 -12.80
C ALA A 158 10.62 -15.65 -12.36
N VAL A 159 11.31 -14.89 -13.23
CA VAL A 159 11.71 -13.50 -12.97
C VAL A 159 10.50 -12.59 -12.80
N LEU A 160 9.45 -12.77 -13.62
CA LEU A 160 8.21 -12.00 -13.50
C LEU A 160 7.51 -12.27 -12.16
N VAL A 161 7.36 -13.54 -11.79
CA VAL A 161 6.66 -13.96 -10.57
C VAL A 161 7.43 -13.61 -9.30
N GLU A 162 8.74 -13.86 -9.24
CA GLU A 162 9.54 -13.63 -8.03
C GLU A 162 10.11 -12.21 -7.94
N GLY A 163 10.22 -11.50 -9.08
CA GLY A 163 10.80 -10.17 -9.18
C GLY A 163 9.80 -9.03 -9.18
N PHE A 164 8.73 -9.15 -9.96
CA PHE A 164 7.79 -8.06 -10.22
C PHE A 164 6.40 -8.26 -9.62
N ALA A 165 5.90 -9.50 -9.56
CA ALA A 165 4.56 -9.74 -9.03
C ALA A 165 4.44 -9.17 -7.61
N PRO A 166 3.31 -8.53 -7.25
CA PRO A 166 3.11 -8.01 -5.91
C PRO A 166 3.33 -9.13 -4.91
N ALA A 167 4.38 -8.98 -4.12
CA ALA A 167 4.60 -9.76 -2.92
C ALA A 167 4.75 -11.28 -3.14
N ALA A 168 5.69 -11.70 -4.00
CA ALA A 168 6.08 -13.11 -4.14
C ALA A 168 6.34 -13.78 -2.77
N ALA A 169 7.05 -13.09 -1.86
CA ALA A 169 7.29 -13.57 -0.50
C ALA A 169 6.07 -13.48 0.44
N ALA A 170 5.05 -12.68 0.10
CA ALA A 170 3.77 -12.67 0.80
C ALA A 170 2.83 -13.77 0.31
N GLN A 171 3.20 -14.55 -0.72
CA GLN A 171 2.45 -15.72 -1.10
C GLN A 171 2.65 -16.84 -0.05
N PRO A 172 1.60 -17.60 0.30
CA PRO A 172 1.72 -18.72 1.22
C PRO A 172 2.71 -19.77 0.72
N ARG A 173 3.47 -20.39 1.64
CA ARG A 173 4.44 -21.44 1.29
C ARG A 173 3.80 -22.63 0.56
N TRP A 174 2.55 -22.98 0.90
CA TRP A 174 1.83 -24.06 0.24
C TRP A 174 1.61 -23.80 -1.25
N PHE A 175 1.61 -22.55 -1.70
CA PHE A 175 1.53 -22.18 -3.12
C PHE A 175 2.91 -21.96 -3.71
N ARG A 176 3.73 -21.14 -3.03
CA ARG A 176 5.04 -20.71 -3.53
C ARG A 176 6.02 -21.88 -3.66
N ARG A 177 6.07 -22.81 -2.70
CA ARG A 177 7.04 -23.93 -2.72
C ARG A 177 6.76 -24.92 -3.85
N PRO A 178 5.52 -25.37 -4.10
CA PRO A 178 5.23 -26.17 -5.29
C PRO A 178 5.57 -25.44 -6.58
N LEU A 179 5.24 -24.15 -6.72
CA LEU A 179 5.57 -23.39 -7.92
C LEU A 179 7.10 -23.31 -8.15
N GLN A 180 7.88 -23.07 -7.10
CA GLN A 180 9.34 -23.12 -7.16
C GLN A 180 9.87 -24.51 -7.54
N ALA A 181 9.22 -25.57 -7.05
CA ALA A 181 9.56 -26.94 -7.45
C ALA A 181 9.28 -27.17 -8.94
N VAL A 182 8.17 -26.66 -9.49
CA VAL A 182 7.89 -26.72 -10.94
C VAL A 182 8.98 -26.00 -11.74
N PHE A 183 9.42 -24.81 -11.31
CA PHE A 183 10.55 -24.12 -11.95
C PHE A 183 11.83 -24.97 -11.91
N ALA A 184 12.16 -25.55 -10.76
CA ALA A 184 13.35 -26.39 -10.61
C ALA A 184 13.28 -27.67 -11.45
N VAL A 185 12.12 -28.34 -11.49
CA VAL A 185 11.88 -29.53 -12.32
C VAL A 185 11.96 -29.19 -13.81
N GLY A 186 11.41 -28.06 -14.22
CA GLY A 186 11.54 -27.59 -15.60
C GLY A 186 12.98 -27.30 -16.00
N LEU A 187 13.75 -26.62 -15.13
CA LEU A 187 15.19 -26.39 -15.33
C LEU A 187 15.98 -27.70 -15.42
N ALA A 188 15.60 -28.71 -14.63
CA ALA A 188 16.23 -30.02 -14.65
C ALA A 188 16.08 -30.77 -15.99
N SER A 189 15.17 -30.35 -16.88
CA SER A 189 15.06 -30.94 -18.23
C SER A 189 16.36 -30.84 -19.04
N VAL A 190 17.25 -29.89 -18.70
CA VAL A 190 18.56 -29.70 -19.34
C VAL A 190 19.44 -30.96 -19.34
N VAL A 191 19.20 -31.92 -18.43
CA VAL A 191 19.90 -33.21 -18.42
C VAL A 191 19.70 -34.02 -19.71
N ARG A 192 18.62 -33.74 -20.47
CA ARG A 192 18.35 -34.35 -21.78
C ARG A 192 19.16 -33.71 -22.91
N ALA A 193 19.70 -32.50 -22.72
CA ALA A 193 20.37 -31.74 -23.79
C ALA A 193 21.46 -32.52 -24.55
N PRO A 194 22.30 -33.35 -23.90
CA PRO A 194 23.32 -34.13 -24.62
C PRO A 194 22.73 -35.13 -25.63
N ALA A 195 21.56 -35.71 -25.32
CA ALA A 195 20.88 -36.71 -26.15
C ALA A 195 19.99 -36.11 -27.25
N LEU A 196 19.72 -34.80 -27.20
CA LEU A 196 18.89 -34.13 -28.21
C LEU A 196 19.72 -33.71 -29.43
N PRO A 197 19.18 -33.85 -30.65
CA PRO A 197 19.78 -33.26 -31.84
C PRO A 197 19.79 -31.73 -31.76
N ASN A 198 20.68 -31.12 -32.55
CA ASN A 198 20.64 -29.68 -32.75
C ASN A 198 19.36 -29.29 -33.50
N GLY A 199 18.81 -28.13 -33.16
CA GLY A 199 17.68 -27.52 -33.88
C GLY A 199 18.12 -26.26 -34.63
N THR A 200 17.20 -25.65 -35.35
CA THR A 200 17.40 -24.33 -35.98
C THR A 200 16.96 -23.24 -35.02
N ILE A 201 17.66 -22.10 -35.02
CA ILE A 201 17.27 -20.95 -34.20
C ILE A 201 15.98 -20.35 -34.76
N GLY A 202 14.89 -20.55 -34.02
CA GLY A 202 13.56 -20.00 -34.34
C GLY A 202 13.23 -18.75 -33.53
N ALA A 203 12.11 -18.11 -33.90
CA ALA A 203 11.59 -16.93 -33.22
C ALA A 203 11.37 -17.16 -31.72
N ASP A 204 10.92 -18.35 -31.31
CA ASP A 204 10.61 -18.68 -29.92
C ASP A 204 11.83 -18.56 -29.00
N LEU A 205 13.00 -19.04 -29.47
CA LEU A 205 14.25 -18.91 -28.71
C LEU A 205 14.68 -17.43 -28.61
N VAL A 206 14.61 -16.71 -29.72
CA VAL A 206 14.99 -15.28 -29.77
C VAL A 206 14.10 -14.46 -28.84
N VAL A 207 12.78 -14.66 -28.92
CA VAL A 207 11.79 -13.97 -28.07
C VAL A 207 11.97 -14.37 -26.60
N GLY A 208 12.16 -15.66 -26.30
CA GLY A 208 12.36 -16.15 -24.94
C GLY A 208 13.62 -15.56 -24.28
N VAL A 209 14.75 -15.55 -25.00
CA VAL A 209 16.01 -14.97 -24.51
C VAL A 209 15.90 -13.45 -24.38
N ALA A 210 15.32 -12.77 -25.37
CA ALA A 210 15.12 -11.32 -25.32
C ALA A 210 14.22 -10.91 -24.16
N ALA A 211 13.13 -11.65 -23.91
CA ALA A 211 12.24 -11.43 -22.77
C ALA A 211 12.98 -11.64 -21.44
N LEU A 212 13.77 -12.71 -21.30
CA LEU A 212 14.54 -12.99 -20.09
C LEU A 212 15.54 -11.87 -19.80
N LEU A 213 16.36 -11.50 -20.79
CA LEU A 213 17.36 -10.44 -20.65
C LEU A 213 16.71 -9.10 -20.33
N SER A 214 15.59 -8.77 -20.98
CA SER A 214 14.84 -7.54 -20.74
C SER A 214 14.27 -7.49 -19.33
N LEU A 215 13.61 -8.56 -18.87
CA LEU A 215 13.04 -8.64 -17.52
C LEU A 215 14.13 -8.59 -16.44
N CYS A 216 15.23 -9.33 -16.61
CA CYS A 216 16.37 -9.27 -15.71
C CYS A 216 16.97 -7.86 -15.65
N SER A 217 17.16 -7.21 -16.80
CA SER A 217 17.71 -5.86 -16.88
C SER A 217 16.79 -4.83 -16.21
N LEU A 218 15.48 -4.90 -16.47
CA LEU A 218 14.48 -4.05 -15.84
C LEU A 218 14.45 -4.25 -14.32
N LEU A 219 14.50 -5.51 -13.86
CA LEU A 219 14.47 -5.82 -12.42
C LEU A 219 15.75 -5.33 -11.73
N LEU A 220 16.92 -5.54 -12.34
CA LEU A 220 18.19 -5.06 -11.80
C LEU A 220 18.23 -3.54 -11.74
N ARG A 221 17.79 -2.85 -12.80
CA ARG A 221 17.67 -1.39 -12.81
C ARG A 221 16.72 -0.89 -11.72
N ALA A 222 15.57 -1.55 -11.54
CA ALA A 222 14.61 -1.17 -10.53
C ALA A 222 15.12 -1.42 -9.10
N ARG A 223 15.79 -2.55 -8.84
CA ARG A 223 16.36 -2.88 -7.51
C ARG A 223 17.57 -2.04 -7.14
N ARG A 224 18.33 -1.56 -8.13
CA ARG A 224 19.50 -0.67 -7.94
C ARG A 224 19.16 0.81 -8.12
N HIS A 225 17.89 1.14 -8.33
CA HIS A 225 17.48 2.52 -8.55
C HIS A 225 17.81 3.37 -7.33
N ARG A 226 18.27 4.60 -7.61
CA ARG A 226 18.56 5.65 -6.64
C ARG A 226 17.83 6.90 -7.09
N TRP A 227 17.17 7.55 -6.16
CA TRP A 227 16.39 8.76 -6.36
C TRP A 227 17.24 10.03 -6.39
N GLY A 228 18.51 9.92 -5.97
CA GLY A 228 19.49 10.99 -6.02
C GLY A 228 20.09 11.19 -4.64
N ASP A 229 19.55 12.15 -3.90
CA ASP A 229 20.01 12.48 -2.57
C ASP A 229 19.67 11.36 -1.56
N PRO A 230 20.66 10.80 -0.86
CA PRO A 230 20.41 9.88 0.24
C PRO A 230 19.85 10.66 1.44
N ALA A 231 18.93 10.01 2.13
CA ALA A 231 18.50 10.44 3.46
C ALA A 231 19.65 10.33 4.47
N THR A 232 19.50 10.97 5.62
CA THR A 232 20.37 10.69 6.77
C THR A 232 20.24 9.22 7.15
N LEU A 233 21.34 8.62 7.63
CA LEU A 233 21.34 7.21 8.02
C LEU A 233 20.30 6.96 9.12
N LEU A 234 19.33 6.11 8.83
CA LEU A 234 18.23 5.77 9.74
C LEU A 234 18.54 4.48 10.50
N ALA A 235 18.13 4.35 11.75
CA ALA A 235 18.00 3.03 12.38
C ALA A 235 16.77 2.29 11.81
N SER A 236 16.76 0.97 11.93
CA SER A 236 15.54 0.22 11.59
C SER A 236 14.44 0.55 12.61
N PRO A 237 13.25 1.01 12.18
CA PRO A 237 12.15 1.31 13.10
C PRO A 237 11.48 0.05 13.65
N LEU A 238 11.87 -1.13 13.18
CA LEU A 238 11.20 -2.39 13.44
C LEU A 238 12.21 -3.45 13.88
N ARG A 239 11.80 -4.30 14.84
CA ARG A 239 12.63 -5.41 15.34
C ARG A 239 12.28 -6.72 14.62
N GLY A 240 13.28 -7.57 14.40
CA GLY A 240 13.11 -8.88 13.76
C GLY A 240 13.13 -8.85 12.23
N SER A 241 12.50 -9.85 11.61
CA SER A 241 12.54 -10.04 10.15
C SER A 241 11.39 -9.34 9.44
N TRP A 242 11.72 -8.42 8.52
CA TRP A 242 10.75 -7.64 7.75
C TRP A 242 11.03 -7.72 6.26
N TYR A 243 9.99 -7.75 5.44
CA TYR A 243 10.07 -7.86 4.00
C TYR A 243 9.63 -6.56 3.35
N VAL A 244 10.46 -6.06 2.43
CA VAL A 244 10.13 -4.89 1.61
C VAL A 244 9.16 -5.34 0.51
N VAL A 245 7.90 -4.93 0.61
CA VAL A 245 6.87 -5.22 -0.39
C VAL A 245 6.76 -4.12 -1.44
N GLN A 246 7.09 -2.89 -1.08
CA GLN A 246 7.22 -1.74 -1.98
C GLN A 246 8.54 -1.03 -1.69
N GLY A 247 9.29 -0.70 -2.73
CA GLY A 247 10.58 -0.02 -2.61
C GLY A 247 11.45 -0.26 -3.84
N GLY A 248 12.43 0.62 -4.07
CA GLY A 248 13.22 0.67 -5.29
C GLY A 248 12.55 1.51 -6.39
N GLY A 249 12.90 1.22 -7.64
CA GLY A 249 12.48 2.00 -8.81
C GLY A 249 11.19 1.53 -9.48
N ARG A 250 11.00 2.04 -10.70
CA ARG A 250 9.81 1.79 -11.53
C ARG A 250 9.53 0.29 -11.69
N GLY A 251 8.26 -0.07 -11.53
CA GLY A 251 7.75 -1.45 -11.69
C GLY A 251 7.72 -2.28 -10.40
N ILE A 252 8.49 -1.90 -9.38
CA ILE A 252 8.53 -2.60 -8.08
C ILE A 252 8.20 -1.72 -6.87
N ASN A 253 8.04 -0.41 -7.12
CA ASN A 253 7.57 0.57 -6.17
C ASN A 253 6.36 1.28 -6.78
N HIS A 254 5.33 1.53 -6.00
CA HIS A 254 4.12 2.23 -6.46
C HIS A 254 4.11 3.71 -6.08
N HIS A 255 4.97 4.11 -5.14
CA HIS A 255 5.06 5.48 -4.64
C HIS A 255 5.65 6.48 -5.64
N LEU A 256 6.23 6.02 -6.76
CA LEU A 256 6.84 6.86 -7.81
C LEU A 256 5.95 8.00 -8.31
N GLY A 257 4.62 7.83 -8.25
CA GLY A 257 3.67 8.82 -8.75
C GLY A 257 3.53 10.06 -7.86
N ILE A 258 4.05 10.01 -6.63
CA ILE A 258 3.94 11.09 -5.64
C ILE A 258 5.36 11.54 -5.30
N PRO A 259 5.78 12.76 -5.69
CA PRO A 259 7.18 13.21 -5.57
C PRO A 259 7.79 13.01 -4.19
N GLU A 260 7.05 13.32 -3.13
CA GLU A 260 7.49 13.20 -1.74
C GLU A 260 7.61 11.74 -1.27
N GLN A 261 6.87 10.81 -1.89
CA GLN A 261 6.88 9.39 -1.53
C GLN A 261 7.80 8.55 -2.43
N ARG A 262 8.44 9.11 -3.46
CA ARG A 262 9.14 8.31 -4.47
C ARG A 262 10.17 7.32 -3.88
N GLY A 263 10.84 7.71 -2.79
CA GLY A 263 11.78 6.88 -2.03
C GLY A 263 11.17 6.02 -0.91
N ALA A 264 9.86 6.07 -0.73
CA ALA A 264 9.15 5.39 0.34
C ALA A 264 9.19 3.86 0.19
N VAL A 265 9.17 3.19 1.34
CA VAL A 265 9.16 1.73 1.44
C VAL A 265 8.01 1.24 2.30
N ASP A 266 7.43 0.12 1.88
CA ASP A 266 6.42 -0.60 2.66
C ASP A 266 7.01 -1.87 3.22
N LEU A 267 6.91 -2.02 4.53
CA LEU A 267 7.49 -3.12 5.29
C LEU A 267 6.39 -3.99 5.89
N VAL A 268 6.44 -5.29 5.60
CA VAL A 268 5.52 -6.30 6.15
C VAL A 268 6.28 -7.44 6.81
N GLN A 269 5.63 -8.15 7.73
CA GLN A 269 6.13 -9.43 8.22
C GLN A 269 5.57 -10.57 7.38
N VAL A 270 6.44 -11.53 7.03
CA VAL A 270 6.09 -12.71 6.24
C VAL A 270 6.44 -13.99 6.98
N GLY A 271 5.58 -15.00 6.86
CA GLY A 271 5.76 -16.32 7.47
C GLY A 271 5.31 -17.46 6.57
N ALA A 272 5.00 -18.62 7.14
CA ALA A 272 4.57 -19.79 6.37
C ALA A 272 3.29 -19.57 5.55
N HIS A 273 2.42 -18.67 6.01
CA HIS A 273 1.15 -18.33 5.39
C HIS A 273 1.20 -17.00 4.62
N GLY A 274 2.39 -16.53 4.22
CA GLY A 274 2.55 -15.20 3.62
C GLY A 274 2.51 -14.11 4.68
N THR A 275 1.81 -13.00 4.41
CA THR A 275 1.60 -11.90 5.37
C THR A 275 0.62 -12.24 6.49
N LEU A 276 -0.09 -13.37 6.37
CA LEU A 276 -1.06 -13.83 7.35
C LEU A 276 -0.40 -14.58 8.52
N ARG A 277 -0.97 -14.42 9.72
CA ARG A 277 -0.55 -15.15 10.93
C ARG A 277 -0.78 -16.65 10.76
N SER A 278 -1.96 -17.04 10.30
CA SER A 278 -2.38 -18.43 10.10
C SER A 278 -3.21 -18.59 8.81
N ARG A 279 -3.55 -19.83 8.47
CA ARG A 279 -4.52 -20.14 7.42
C ARG A 279 -5.90 -19.60 7.82
N THR A 280 -6.53 -18.82 6.96
CA THR A 280 -7.90 -18.33 7.18
C THR A 280 -8.86 -19.52 7.15
N ARG A 281 -9.54 -19.81 8.26
CA ARG A 281 -10.76 -20.64 8.27
C ARG A 281 -11.95 -19.81 7.79
N ALA A 282 -12.92 -20.46 7.16
CA ALA A 282 -14.21 -19.82 6.89
C ALA A 282 -14.81 -19.31 8.23
N GLY A 283 -15.27 -18.05 8.25
CA GLY A 283 -15.84 -17.42 9.45
C GLY A 283 -14.87 -16.59 10.32
N ASN A 284 -13.57 -16.53 10.00
CA ASN A 284 -12.63 -15.69 10.75
C ASN A 284 -12.84 -14.19 10.45
N PRO A 285 -12.61 -13.26 11.40
CA PRO A 285 -12.76 -11.83 11.16
C PRO A 285 -11.92 -11.40 9.95
N GLN A 286 -12.51 -10.64 9.04
CA GLN A 286 -11.80 -10.09 7.88
C GLN A 286 -10.85 -8.93 8.26
N GLY A 287 -10.72 -8.62 9.56
CA GLY A 287 -9.97 -7.48 10.09
C GLY A 287 -8.45 -7.59 10.01
N PRO A 288 -7.75 -6.49 10.34
CA PRO A 288 -6.30 -6.37 10.24
C PRO A 288 -5.51 -7.31 11.18
N GLU A 289 -6.09 -7.71 12.32
CA GLU A 289 -5.49 -8.62 13.31
C GLU A 289 -5.00 -9.96 12.75
N ARG A 290 -5.53 -10.40 11.60
CA ARG A 290 -5.08 -11.64 10.95
C ARG A 290 -3.68 -11.54 10.31
N TYR A 291 -3.16 -10.33 10.12
CA TYR A 291 -1.87 -10.09 9.49
C TYR A 291 -0.76 -10.02 10.54
N ARG A 292 0.42 -10.53 10.18
CA ARG A 292 1.57 -10.63 11.10
C ARG A 292 2.08 -9.27 11.54
N ALA A 293 2.12 -8.31 10.61
CA ALA A 293 2.62 -6.98 10.87
C ALA A 293 1.74 -6.18 11.85
N PHE A 294 0.43 -6.42 11.85
CA PHE A 294 -0.51 -5.64 12.67
C PHE A 294 -0.18 -5.72 14.17
N GLY A 295 -0.13 -4.57 14.84
CA GLY A 295 0.22 -4.45 16.26
C GLY A 295 1.72 -4.56 16.55
N ALA A 296 2.59 -4.67 15.53
CA ALA A 296 4.02 -4.69 15.77
C ALA A 296 4.51 -3.29 16.22
N PRO A 297 5.39 -3.20 17.23
CA PRO A 297 5.88 -1.92 17.74
C PRO A 297 6.79 -1.23 16.73
N ILE A 298 6.60 0.07 16.55
CA ILE A 298 7.36 0.95 15.69
C ILE A 298 8.17 1.90 16.57
N HIS A 299 9.46 1.95 16.34
CA HIS A 299 10.40 2.81 17.05
C HIS A 299 10.90 3.93 16.14
N SER A 300 11.37 5.02 16.74
CA SER A 300 11.92 6.15 16.01
C SER A 300 13.16 5.70 15.24
N PRO A 301 13.20 5.89 13.91
CA PRO A 301 14.37 5.56 13.10
C PRO A 301 15.48 6.60 13.24
N CYS A 302 15.21 7.74 13.87
CA CYS A 302 16.13 8.86 13.98
C CYS A 302 15.86 9.70 15.23
N ASP A 303 16.82 10.56 15.56
CA ASP A 303 16.61 11.64 16.53
C ASP A 303 15.90 12.80 15.82
N GLY A 304 15.06 13.54 16.54
CA GLY A 304 14.42 14.72 15.95
C GLY A 304 13.28 15.28 16.79
N VAL A 305 12.54 16.21 16.19
CA VAL A 305 11.34 16.82 16.77
C VAL A 305 10.12 16.33 16.01
N VAL A 306 9.11 15.84 16.73
CA VAL A 306 7.84 15.45 16.13
C VAL A 306 7.11 16.71 15.66
N THR A 307 6.85 16.82 14.35
CA THR A 307 6.19 18.00 13.77
C THR A 307 4.72 17.76 13.43
N THR A 308 4.34 16.50 13.24
CA THR A 308 2.95 16.14 12.92
C THR A 308 2.59 14.81 13.54
N VAL A 309 1.41 14.76 14.14
CA VAL A 309 0.80 13.53 14.66
C VAL A 309 -0.65 13.50 14.22
N VAL A 310 -1.05 12.40 13.59
CA VAL A 310 -2.45 12.06 13.36
C VAL A 310 -2.69 10.71 14.01
N ASP A 311 -3.70 10.65 14.87
CA ASP A 311 -4.14 9.42 15.55
C ASP A 311 -5.68 9.40 15.64
N GLY A 312 -6.24 8.22 15.91
CA GLY A 312 -7.67 8.00 16.08
C GLY A 312 -8.46 7.71 14.80
N LEU A 313 -7.80 7.66 13.64
CA LEU A 313 -8.40 7.19 12.40
C LEU A 313 -8.51 5.68 12.40
N GLU A 314 -9.72 5.15 12.25
CA GLU A 314 -9.98 3.71 12.26
C GLU A 314 -9.18 2.96 11.20
N ASP A 315 -8.78 1.74 11.54
CA ASP A 315 -8.17 0.83 10.57
C ASP A 315 -9.18 0.43 9.50
N GLN A 316 -8.74 0.40 8.24
CA GLN A 316 -9.57 -0.10 7.15
C GLN A 316 -9.67 -1.62 7.21
N THR A 317 -10.73 -2.16 6.62
CA THR A 317 -10.78 -3.60 6.32
C THR A 317 -9.75 -3.91 5.23
N PRO A 318 -8.79 -4.81 5.47
CA PRO A 318 -7.78 -5.18 4.47
C PRO A 318 -8.37 -5.57 3.11
N GLY A 319 -7.79 -5.05 2.04
CA GLY A 319 -8.24 -5.23 0.66
C GLY A 319 -9.31 -4.24 0.21
N LEU A 320 -9.86 -3.41 1.11
CA LEU A 320 -10.71 -2.26 0.77
C LEU A 320 -9.89 -0.98 0.93
N ILE A 321 -9.96 -0.11 -0.07
CA ILE A 321 -9.45 1.25 0.00
C ILE A 321 -10.65 2.19 -0.07
N ARG A 322 -10.90 2.90 1.01
CA ARG A 322 -11.88 3.98 1.11
C ARG A 322 -11.17 5.33 0.99
N TYR A 323 -11.84 6.27 0.35
CA TYR A 323 -11.42 7.65 0.20
C TYR A 323 -11.27 8.31 1.57
N GLY A 324 -10.15 9.00 1.76
CA GLY A 324 -9.76 9.61 3.03
C GLY A 324 -8.28 9.99 3.04
N PRO A 325 -7.75 10.40 4.20
CA PRO A 325 -6.35 10.80 4.35
C PRO A 325 -5.41 9.66 3.94
N PRO A 326 -4.50 9.87 2.98
CA PRO A 326 -3.70 8.77 2.40
C PRO A 326 -2.79 8.10 3.44
N TYR A 327 -2.11 8.86 4.29
CA TYR A 327 -1.24 8.30 5.33
C TYR A 327 -2.00 7.67 6.52
N GLY A 328 -3.30 7.95 6.68
CA GLY A 328 -4.02 7.53 7.88
C GLY A 328 -3.42 8.13 9.15
N ASN A 329 -3.35 7.34 10.23
CA ASN A 329 -2.59 7.72 11.42
C ASN A 329 -1.10 7.70 11.08
N HIS A 330 -0.38 8.74 11.46
CA HIS A 330 1.03 8.88 11.13
C HIS A 330 1.75 9.83 12.08
N VAL A 331 3.07 9.68 12.11
CA VAL A 331 4.01 10.56 12.81
C VAL A 331 5.01 11.09 11.80
N VAL A 332 5.27 12.41 11.84
CA VAL A 332 6.35 13.04 11.07
C VAL A 332 7.39 13.60 12.01
N ILE A 333 8.64 13.20 11.82
CA ILE A 333 9.80 13.64 12.60
C ILE A 333 10.64 14.56 11.71
N ASP A 334 10.95 15.73 12.21
CA ASP A 334 11.93 16.64 11.61
C ASP A 334 13.29 16.42 12.28
N THR A 335 14.25 16.00 11.48
CA THR A 335 15.65 15.78 11.90
C THR A 335 16.48 17.07 11.88
N GLY A 336 15.91 18.16 11.37
CA GLY A 336 16.61 19.41 11.02
C GLY A 336 17.14 19.43 9.58
N ALA A 337 17.24 18.28 8.91
CA ALA A 337 17.68 18.17 7.52
C ALA A 337 16.62 17.57 6.58
N GLU A 338 15.74 16.73 7.13
CA GLU A 338 14.73 15.98 6.38
C GLU A 338 13.53 15.65 7.28
N ARG A 339 12.38 15.43 6.64
CA ARG A 339 11.15 14.99 7.29
C ARG A 339 10.99 13.50 7.10
N VAL A 340 10.91 12.75 8.20
CA VAL A 340 10.72 11.29 8.20
C VAL A 340 9.28 10.98 8.60
N THR A 341 8.52 10.33 7.71
CA THR A 341 7.11 9.99 7.95
C THR A 341 6.96 8.49 8.15
N LEU A 342 6.28 8.11 9.24
CA LEU A 342 5.85 6.75 9.55
C LEU A 342 4.32 6.72 9.55
N ALA A 343 3.72 5.93 8.66
CA ALA A 343 2.28 5.99 8.37
C ALA A 343 1.56 4.63 8.49
N HIS A 344 0.24 4.68 8.33
CA HIS A 344 -0.69 3.56 8.54
C HIS A 344 -0.67 3.01 9.96
N LEU A 345 -0.46 3.87 10.95
CA LEU A 345 -0.33 3.50 12.35
C LEU A 345 -1.68 3.02 12.94
N ARG A 346 -1.61 2.16 13.95
CA ARG A 346 -2.78 1.61 14.63
C ARG A 346 -3.44 2.70 15.50
N PRO A 347 -4.75 2.95 15.36
CA PRO A 347 -5.43 3.99 16.11
C PRO A 347 -5.31 3.82 17.63
N GLY A 348 -5.03 4.92 18.31
CA GLY A 348 -4.89 5.00 19.77
C GLY A 348 -3.53 4.55 20.30
N THR A 349 -2.59 4.17 19.43
CA THR A 349 -1.29 3.63 19.85
C THR A 349 -0.15 4.64 19.80
N VAL A 350 -0.36 5.83 19.22
CA VAL A 350 0.69 6.84 19.12
C VAL A 350 1.03 7.40 20.51
N GLN A 351 2.32 7.37 20.86
CA GLN A 351 2.84 7.71 22.19
C GLN A 351 3.54 9.07 22.27
N VAL A 352 3.53 9.82 21.17
CA VAL A 352 4.19 11.13 21.04
C VAL A 352 3.19 12.20 20.60
N ALA A 353 3.52 13.45 20.88
CA ALA A 353 2.77 14.63 20.47
C ALA A 353 3.63 15.58 19.62
N PRO A 354 3.02 16.47 18.83
CA PRO A 354 3.76 17.54 18.16
C PRO A 354 4.55 18.39 19.16
N GLY A 355 5.82 18.63 18.88
CA GLY A 355 6.77 19.33 19.75
C GLY A 355 7.69 18.42 20.57
N ASP A 356 7.36 17.13 20.71
CA ASP A 356 8.19 16.19 21.45
C ASP A 356 9.53 15.97 20.75
N ARG A 357 10.61 15.92 21.54
CA ARG A 357 11.92 15.43 21.08
C ARG A 357 11.95 13.91 21.23
N VAL A 358 12.29 13.21 20.16
CA VAL A 358 12.42 11.76 20.13
C VAL A 358 13.87 11.36 19.90
N THR A 359 14.25 10.22 20.48
CA THR A 359 15.55 9.59 20.27
C THR A 359 15.40 8.31 19.47
N THR A 360 16.43 7.96 18.72
CA THR A 360 16.50 6.75 17.92
C THR A 360 16.23 5.52 18.79
N GLY A 361 15.30 4.67 18.36
CA GLY A 361 14.87 3.49 19.12
C GLY A 361 13.75 3.74 20.15
N GLN A 362 13.32 4.99 20.35
CA GLN A 362 12.16 5.32 21.19
C GLN A 362 10.87 4.76 20.58
N LEU A 363 10.01 4.12 21.38
CA LEU A 363 8.71 3.63 20.93
C LEU A 363 7.80 4.79 20.50
N LEU A 364 7.23 4.70 19.29
CA LEU A 364 6.35 5.73 18.73
C LEU A 364 4.89 5.27 18.67
N ALA A 365 4.65 4.06 18.15
CA ALA A 365 3.32 3.55 17.86
C ALA A 365 3.36 2.04 17.55
N GLU A 366 2.23 1.50 17.09
CA GLU A 366 2.14 0.16 16.51
C GLU A 366 1.69 0.21 15.04
N VAL A 367 2.09 -0.80 14.25
CA VAL A 367 1.63 -0.98 12.88
C VAL A 367 0.11 -1.19 12.84
N GLY A 368 -0.58 -0.39 12.05
CA GLY A 368 -2.03 -0.48 11.82
C GLY A 368 -2.38 -0.81 10.38
N ASN A 369 -3.56 -0.35 9.97
CA ASN A 369 -4.10 -0.40 8.62
C ASN A 369 -4.98 0.83 8.29
N SER A 370 -4.72 1.95 8.94
CA SER A 370 -5.45 3.21 8.72
C SER A 370 -5.01 3.89 7.40
N GLY A 371 -5.86 4.76 6.85
CA GLY A 371 -5.55 5.47 5.61
C GLY A 371 -5.61 4.58 4.36
N ASN A 372 -4.86 4.95 3.32
CA ASN A 372 -4.83 4.25 2.03
C ASN A 372 -3.95 2.99 2.06
N SER A 373 -4.29 2.05 2.93
CA SER A 373 -3.55 0.79 3.12
C SER A 373 -4.35 -0.41 2.62
N THR A 374 -3.68 -1.33 1.90
CA THR A 374 -4.31 -2.56 1.40
C THR A 374 -4.20 -3.74 2.37
N GLU A 375 -3.16 -3.77 3.20
CA GLU A 375 -2.95 -4.73 4.28
C GLU A 375 -2.06 -4.09 5.36
N PRO A 376 -2.09 -4.52 6.62
CA PRO A 376 -1.21 -3.98 7.65
C PRO A 376 0.27 -4.00 7.26
N HIS A 377 0.90 -2.82 7.24
CA HIS A 377 2.30 -2.60 6.91
C HIS A 377 2.79 -1.30 7.54
N LEU A 378 4.11 -1.12 7.64
CA LEU A 378 4.70 0.19 7.91
C LEU A 378 5.07 0.84 6.59
N HIS A 379 4.49 2.00 6.30
CA HIS A 379 5.01 2.93 5.28
C HIS A 379 6.05 3.83 5.94
N LEU A 380 7.25 3.87 5.38
CA LEU A 380 8.35 4.73 5.81
C LEU A 380 8.87 5.55 4.63
N GLN A 381 8.99 6.86 4.80
CA GLN A 381 9.67 7.73 3.85
C GLN A 381 10.50 8.79 4.57
N ALA A 382 11.50 9.30 3.86
CA ALA A 382 12.20 10.53 4.18
C ALA A 382 12.08 11.46 2.97
N GLU A 383 11.87 12.74 3.22
CA GLU A 383 11.76 13.76 2.18
C GLU A 383 12.51 15.03 2.58
N ARG A 384 12.99 15.75 1.56
CA ARG A 384 13.52 17.10 1.67
C ARG A 384 12.93 17.94 0.55
N ASP A 385 12.39 19.11 0.90
CA ASP A 385 11.77 20.04 -0.05
C ASP A 385 10.68 19.40 -0.95
N GLY A 386 9.88 18.50 -0.38
CA GLY A 386 8.81 17.79 -1.09
C GLY A 386 9.30 16.69 -2.05
N LEU A 387 10.58 16.31 -1.98
CA LEU A 387 11.14 15.24 -2.79
C LEU A 387 11.58 14.07 -1.89
N GLY A 388 11.08 12.88 -2.20
CA GLY A 388 11.47 11.67 -1.48
C GLY A 388 12.94 11.31 -1.70
N LEU A 389 13.58 10.80 -0.65
CA LEU A 389 15.02 10.50 -0.58
C LEU A 389 15.29 8.99 -0.58
N ASP A 390 16.51 8.60 -0.94
CA ASP A 390 16.94 7.20 -0.82
C ASP A 390 17.15 6.81 0.66
N LEU A 391 16.44 5.77 1.11
CA LEU A 391 16.53 5.29 2.49
C LEU A 391 17.65 4.27 2.68
N HIS A 392 18.45 4.46 3.72
CA HIS A 392 19.50 3.55 4.15
C HIS A 392 19.40 3.27 5.65
N PHE A 393 19.50 1.99 6.03
CA PHE A 393 19.53 1.62 7.44
C PHE A 393 20.97 1.48 7.96
N ALA A 394 21.21 1.95 9.17
CA ALA A 394 22.46 1.79 9.89
C ALA A 394 22.85 0.31 9.96
N GLY A 395 24.10 0.00 9.61
CA GLY A 395 24.60 -1.38 9.55
C GLY A 395 24.22 -2.17 8.28
N ASP A 396 23.39 -1.62 7.38
CA ASP A 396 23.05 -2.27 6.11
C ASP A 396 22.90 -1.26 4.95
N PRO A 397 24.00 -0.95 4.24
CA PRO A 397 24.03 0.11 3.22
C PRO A 397 23.31 -0.28 1.91
N ARG A 398 22.82 -1.52 1.79
CA ARG A 398 22.20 -1.99 0.55
C ARG A 398 20.90 -1.21 0.27
N PRO A 399 20.44 -1.10 -1.00
CA PRO A 399 19.18 -0.42 -1.35
C PRO A 399 17.94 -1.15 -0.84
N LEU A 400 16.99 -0.42 -0.26
CA LEU A 400 15.69 -0.98 0.13
C LEU A 400 14.81 -1.14 -1.12
N HIS A 401 14.64 -2.38 -1.58
CA HIS A 401 13.86 -2.69 -2.77
C HIS A 401 12.93 -3.88 -2.54
N ARG A 402 11.84 -3.96 -3.31
CA ARG A 402 10.94 -5.12 -3.29
C ARG A 402 11.72 -6.43 -3.42
N GLY A 403 11.38 -7.43 -2.61
CA GLY A 403 12.04 -8.74 -2.62
C GLY A 403 13.13 -8.90 -1.56
N ARG A 404 13.51 -7.81 -0.88
CA ARG A 404 14.51 -7.85 0.18
C ARG A 404 13.88 -8.16 1.53
N THR A 405 14.53 -9.03 2.28
CA THR A 405 14.25 -9.25 3.70
C THR A 405 15.32 -8.52 4.52
N LEU A 406 14.86 -7.71 5.45
CA LEU A 406 15.64 -7.02 6.48
C LEU A 406 15.64 -7.89 7.73
N THR A 407 16.80 -8.01 8.35
CA THR A 407 16.98 -8.71 9.62
C THR A 407 17.56 -7.71 10.60
N GLY A 408 16.74 -7.30 11.56
CA GLY A 408 17.12 -6.39 12.66
C GLY A 408 17.06 -7.08 14.00
#